data_AF-A0A8J4E8S0-F1
#
_entry.id   AF-A0A8J4E8S0-F1
#
_cell.length_a   1.000
_cell.length_b   1.000
_cell.length_c   1.000
_cell.angle_alpha   90.00
_cell.angle_beta   90.00
_cell.angle_gamma   90.00
#
_symmetry.space_group_name_H-M   'P 1'
#
loop_
_entity.id
_entity.type
_entity.pdbx_description
1 polymer ?
#
loop_
_entity_poly.entity_id
_entity_poly.type
_entity_poly.pdbx_seq_one_letter_code
_entity_poly.pdbx_strand_id
1 'polypeptide(L)'
;MSYRDVTFTDELLSDGSVHRRFSDGREEWRWRGQNRQVLWRDNTGATGADELLGARIIKRTFADGRVLYGRDQGYGRTAWGDRTLTVNRTSFGGRAGRLLAAAGVGFALGAIVAPPLAMSFAEEEELRQQAQQASQSSGDSGGGDDGDSWSDDGGGSDDDFG
;
A
#
# COMPACT_ATOMS: atom_id res chain seq x y z
N MET A 1 -22.15 12.26 0.77
CA MET A 1 -21.08 12.79 -0.12
C MET A 1 -20.32 11.59 -0.69
N SER A 2 -20.11 11.52 -2.00
CA SER A 2 -19.48 10.35 -2.66
C SER A 2 -17.97 10.54 -2.83
N TYR A 3 -17.22 9.44 -2.74
CA TYR A 3 -15.83 9.38 -3.21
C TYR A 3 -15.80 9.22 -4.73
N ARG A 4 -14.69 9.65 -5.35
CA ARG A 4 -14.36 9.37 -6.75
C ARG A 4 -13.43 8.17 -6.80
N ASP A 5 -13.86 7.10 -7.45
CA ASP A 5 -13.04 5.89 -7.57
C ASP A 5 -11.99 6.04 -8.67
N VAL A 6 -10.75 5.72 -8.33
CA VAL A 6 -9.62 5.66 -9.26
C VAL A 6 -8.90 4.35 -9.04
N THR A 7 -8.93 3.47 -10.04
CA THR A 7 -8.18 2.22 -9.97
C THR A 7 -6.73 2.43 -10.39
N PHE A 8 -5.80 1.59 -9.95
CA PHE A 8 -4.43 1.63 -10.44
C PHE A 8 -3.83 0.22 -10.56
N THR A 9 -2.81 0.08 -11.39
CA THR A 9 -1.96 -1.11 -11.47
C THR A 9 -0.52 -0.73 -11.21
N ASP A 10 0.16 -1.51 -10.38
CA ASP A 10 1.59 -1.48 -10.15
C ASP A 10 2.32 -2.49 -11.05
N GLU A 11 3.50 -2.10 -11.54
CA GLU A 11 4.49 -2.92 -12.23
C GLU A 11 5.84 -2.73 -11.53
N LEU A 12 6.53 -3.82 -11.19
CA LEU A 12 7.88 -3.76 -10.64
C LEU A 12 8.89 -3.63 -11.79
N LEU A 13 9.64 -2.53 -11.79
CA LEU A 13 10.66 -2.27 -12.79
C LEU A 13 11.99 -2.96 -12.43
N SER A 14 12.87 -3.11 -13.43
CA SER A 14 14.18 -3.76 -13.29
C SER A 14 15.13 -3.06 -12.31
N ASP A 15 14.91 -1.77 -12.03
CA ASP A 15 15.68 -0.98 -11.07
C ASP A 15 15.13 -1.10 -9.63
N GLY A 16 14.12 -1.93 -9.41
CA GLY A 16 13.46 -2.14 -8.12
C GLY A 16 12.45 -1.04 -7.75
N SER A 17 12.23 -0.05 -8.62
CA SER A 17 11.13 0.91 -8.47
C SER A 17 9.81 0.31 -8.94
N VAL A 18 8.70 0.92 -8.53
CA VAL A 18 7.34 0.52 -8.93
C VAL A 18 6.75 1.60 -9.82
N HIS A 19 6.30 1.21 -11.01
CA HIS A 19 5.49 2.06 -11.88
C HIS A 19 4.02 1.79 -11.63
N ARG A 20 3.31 2.81 -11.15
CA ARG A 20 1.88 2.80 -10.87
C ARG A 20 1.14 3.55 -11.96
N ARG A 21 0.18 2.90 -12.61
CA ARG A 21 -0.68 3.50 -13.64
C ARG A 21 -2.11 3.63 -13.13
N PHE A 22 -2.64 4.84 -13.08
CA PHE A 22 -4.00 5.12 -12.62
C PHE A 22 -4.98 5.14 -13.80
N SER A 23 -6.25 4.77 -13.55
CA SER A 23 -7.30 4.75 -14.57
C SER A 23 -7.71 6.13 -15.07
N ASP A 24 -7.30 7.19 -14.39
CA ASP A 24 -7.53 8.59 -14.78
C ASP A 24 -6.38 9.19 -15.61
N GLY A 25 -5.41 8.36 -16.03
CA GLY A 25 -4.30 8.76 -16.89
C GLY A 25 -3.06 9.29 -16.15
N ARG A 26 -3.12 9.41 -14.81
CA ARG A 26 -1.92 9.64 -14.01
C ARG A 26 -1.02 8.41 -14.01
N GLU A 27 0.27 8.65 -13.94
CA GLU A 27 1.28 7.62 -13.72
C GLU A 27 2.23 8.09 -12.63
N GLU A 28 2.64 7.19 -11.73
CA GLU A 28 3.58 7.46 -10.65
C GLU A 28 4.71 6.43 -10.65
N TRP A 29 5.96 6.88 -10.66
CA TRP A 29 7.12 6.07 -10.31
C TRP A 29 7.38 6.19 -8.83
N ARG A 30 7.61 5.06 -8.15
CA ARG A 30 7.68 4.97 -6.71
C ARG A 30 8.89 4.16 -6.27
N TRP A 31 9.62 4.62 -5.28
CA TRP A 31 10.79 3.92 -4.75
C TRP A 31 10.83 4.02 -3.23
N ARG A 32 11.48 3.05 -2.59
CA ARG A 32 11.61 3.04 -1.12
C ARG A 32 12.49 4.21 -0.68
N GLY A 33 11.97 5.01 0.23
CA GLY A 33 12.72 6.01 0.97
C GLY A 33 13.23 5.45 2.31
N GLN A 34 13.69 6.35 3.16
CA GLN A 34 14.08 6.03 4.53
C GLN A 34 12.83 5.92 5.43
N ASN A 35 12.93 5.25 6.58
CA ASN A 35 11.95 5.31 7.67
C ASN A 35 10.48 5.09 7.23
N ARG A 36 10.21 4.02 6.47
CA ARG A 36 8.86 3.66 5.95
C ARG A 36 8.24 4.68 5.00
N GLN A 37 9.06 5.54 4.41
CA GLN A 37 8.61 6.44 3.36
C GLN A 37 8.69 5.76 1.98
N VAL A 38 7.78 6.15 1.10
CA VAL A 38 7.82 5.85 -0.32
C VAL A 38 7.90 7.17 -1.06
N LEU A 39 9.01 7.39 -1.74
CA LEU A 39 9.19 8.55 -2.59
C LEU A 39 8.49 8.32 -3.92
N TRP A 40 7.95 9.37 -4.51
CA TRP A 40 7.24 9.27 -5.79
C TRP A 40 7.48 10.47 -6.69
N ARG A 41 7.33 10.23 -8.00
CA ARG A 41 7.25 11.22 -9.06
C ARG A 41 6.15 10.84 -10.03
N ASP A 42 5.36 11.80 -10.49
CA ASP A 42 4.33 11.56 -11.49
C ASP A 42 4.72 11.99 -12.92
N ASN A 43 3.89 11.63 -13.90
CA ASN A 43 4.06 11.95 -15.31
C ASN A 43 3.91 13.44 -15.65
N THR A 44 3.47 14.28 -14.71
CA THR A 44 3.45 15.75 -14.85
C THR A 44 4.69 16.41 -14.24
N GLY A 45 5.56 15.62 -13.59
CA GLY A 45 6.76 16.09 -12.92
C GLY A 45 6.55 16.47 -11.45
N ALA A 46 5.35 16.31 -10.89
CA ALA A 46 5.14 16.48 -9.46
C ALA A 46 5.86 15.37 -8.70
N THR A 47 6.40 15.69 -7.53
CA THR A 47 7.13 14.76 -6.68
C THR A 47 6.69 14.89 -5.23
N GLY A 48 6.98 13.86 -4.45
CA GLY A 48 6.66 13.86 -3.03
C GLY A 48 7.08 12.58 -2.32
N ALA A 49 6.62 12.46 -1.08
CA ALA A 49 6.82 11.31 -0.22
C ALA A 49 5.50 10.89 0.42
N ASP A 50 5.24 9.59 0.43
CA ASP A 50 4.16 8.97 1.19
C ASP A 50 4.75 8.30 2.42
N GLU A 51 4.34 8.74 3.61
CA GLU A 51 4.75 8.17 4.88
C GLU A 51 3.59 7.39 5.50
N LEU A 52 3.81 6.12 5.82
CA LEU A 52 2.84 5.34 6.57
C LEU A 52 2.94 5.68 8.06
N LEU A 53 1.91 6.32 8.60
CA LEU A 53 1.73 6.59 10.02
C LEU A 53 0.99 5.42 10.72
N GLY A 54 0.76 5.55 12.02
CA GLY A 54 -0.08 4.63 12.79
C GLY A 54 -1.55 4.63 12.31
N ALA A 55 -2.33 3.66 12.80
CA ALA A 55 -3.76 3.57 12.53
C ALA A 55 -4.15 3.57 11.03
N ARG A 56 -3.30 2.99 10.18
CA ARG A 56 -3.48 2.91 8.72
C ARG A 56 -3.58 4.27 8.02
N ILE A 57 -3.04 5.32 8.63
CA ILE A 57 -2.97 6.65 8.03
C ILE A 57 -1.73 6.75 7.15
N ILE A 58 -1.89 7.37 5.99
CA ILE A 58 -0.80 7.67 5.06
C ILE A 58 -0.72 9.19 4.95
N LYS A 59 0.45 9.77 5.21
CA LYS A 59 0.72 11.19 4.98
C LYS A 59 1.45 11.34 3.65
N ARG A 60 0.80 11.95 2.65
CA ARG A 60 1.43 12.36 1.40
C ARG A 60 1.91 13.80 1.53
N THR A 61 3.22 14.00 1.48
CA THR A 61 3.86 15.32 1.44
C THR A 61 4.33 15.58 0.01
N PHE A 62 3.84 16.65 -0.60
CA PHE A 62 4.27 17.11 -1.92
C PHE A 62 5.56 17.93 -1.79
N ALA A 63 6.36 18.00 -2.86
CA ALA A 63 7.59 18.80 -2.87
C ALA A 63 7.35 20.31 -2.67
N ASP A 64 6.13 20.79 -2.94
CA ASP A 64 5.70 22.17 -2.68
C ASP A 64 5.27 22.41 -1.21
N GLY A 65 5.39 21.40 -0.34
CA GLY A 65 5.05 21.46 1.08
C GLY A 65 3.59 21.19 1.39
N ARG A 66 2.70 21.00 0.39
CA ARG A 66 1.32 20.60 0.65
C ARG A 66 1.28 19.20 1.26
N VAL A 67 0.27 18.95 2.09
CA VAL A 67 0.03 17.66 2.73
C VAL A 67 -1.37 17.17 2.39
N LEU A 68 -1.47 15.89 2.04
CA LEU A 68 -2.72 15.17 1.84
C LEU A 68 -2.69 13.88 2.66
N TYR A 69 -3.74 13.61 3.40
CA TYR A 69 -3.85 12.37 4.16
C TYR A 69 -4.69 11.33 3.44
N GLY A 70 -4.23 10.09 3.50
CA GLY A 70 -4.94 8.90 3.10
C GLY A 70 -5.23 8.01 4.32
N ARG A 71 -6.26 7.18 4.21
CA ARG A 71 -6.54 6.09 5.15
C ARG A 71 -6.71 4.81 4.37
N ASP A 72 -5.86 3.82 4.67
CA ASP A 72 -5.95 2.48 4.11
C ASP A 72 -7.18 1.75 4.69
N GLN A 73 -8.05 1.33 3.77
CA GLN A 73 -9.32 0.65 4.02
C GLN A 73 -9.16 -0.88 3.96
N GLY A 74 -7.94 -1.37 3.83
CA GLY A 74 -7.61 -2.76 3.56
C GLY A 74 -7.89 -3.17 2.11
N TYR A 75 -7.36 -4.34 1.73
CA TYR A 75 -7.53 -4.94 0.41
C TYR A 75 -7.06 -4.04 -0.75
N GLY A 76 -6.01 -3.25 -0.53
CA GLY A 76 -5.42 -2.39 -1.55
C GLY A 76 -6.23 -1.12 -1.85
N ARG A 77 -7.10 -0.68 -0.93
CA ARG A 77 -7.94 0.51 -1.08
C ARG A 77 -7.50 1.62 -0.14
N THR A 78 -7.35 2.83 -0.66
CA THR A 78 -6.99 4.01 0.17
C THR A 78 -7.93 5.16 -0.12
N ALA A 79 -8.59 5.67 0.91
CA ALA A 79 -9.41 6.87 0.83
C ALA A 79 -8.57 8.10 1.15
N TRP A 80 -8.61 9.12 0.30
CA TRP A 80 -7.81 10.33 0.41
C TRP A 80 -8.67 11.55 0.79
N GLY A 81 -8.05 12.54 1.46
CA GLY A 81 -8.74 13.74 1.96
C GLY A 81 -9.35 14.63 0.88
N ASP A 82 -8.93 14.47 -0.37
CA ASP A 82 -9.50 15.11 -1.56
C ASP A 82 -10.77 14.40 -2.07
N ARG A 83 -11.20 13.33 -1.38
CA ARG A 83 -12.32 12.44 -1.71
C ARG A 83 -12.05 11.52 -2.90
N THR A 84 -10.79 11.22 -3.19
CA THR A 84 -10.40 10.14 -4.10
C THR A 84 -10.32 8.82 -3.34
N LEU A 85 -10.89 7.74 -3.89
CA LEU A 85 -10.67 6.37 -3.42
C LEU A 85 -9.77 5.67 -4.44
N THR A 86 -8.52 5.41 -4.07
CA THR A 86 -7.60 4.67 -4.94
C THR A 86 -7.68 3.17 -4.67
N VAL A 87 -7.82 2.35 -5.71
CA VAL A 87 -7.96 0.88 -5.60
C VAL A 87 -6.88 0.19 -6.42
N ASN A 88 -6.00 -0.56 -5.76
CA ASN A 88 -5.01 -1.39 -6.45
C ASN A 88 -5.71 -2.50 -7.24
N ARG A 89 -5.28 -2.77 -8.47
CA ARG A 89 -5.67 -3.88 -9.35
C ARG A 89 -4.55 -4.89 -9.61
N THR A 90 -3.34 -4.68 -9.07
CA THR A 90 -2.18 -5.58 -9.22
C THR A 90 -2.09 -6.66 -8.14
N SER A 91 -2.67 -6.45 -6.95
CA SER A 91 -2.83 -7.47 -5.89
C SER A 91 -3.62 -8.74 -6.28
N PHE A 92 -3.82 -8.98 -7.58
CA PHE A 92 -4.78 -9.90 -8.19
C PHE A 92 -4.10 -11.13 -8.83
N GLY A 93 -2.79 -11.31 -8.59
CA GLY A 93 -2.02 -12.47 -9.08
C GLY A 93 -2.15 -13.76 -8.24
N GLY A 94 -2.76 -13.71 -7.05
CA GLY A 94 -2.96 -14.86 -6.15
C GLY A 94 -4.43 -15.25 -5.96
N ARG A 95 -4.74 -16.22 -5.06
CA ARG A 95 -6.11 -16.71 -4.77
C ARG A 95 -7.13 -15.59 -4.45
N ALA A 96 -6.68 -14.47 -3.88
CA ALA A 96 -7.51 -13.28 -3.60
C ALA A 96 -7.91 -12.50 -4.87
N GLY A 97 -7.12 -12.56 -5.96
CA GLY A 97 -7.43 -11.93 -7.24
C GLY A 97 -8.59 -12.56 -7.98
N ARG A 98 -8.81 -13.87 -7.80
CA ARG A 98 -9.91 -14.60 -8.45
C ARG A 98 -11.28 -14.20 -7.91
N LEU A 99 -11.38 -13.85 -6.62
CA LEU A 99 -12.66 -13.46 -6.00
C LEU A 99 -13.09 -12.05 -6.40
N LEU A 100 -12.16 -11.16 -6.77
CA LEU A 100 -12.46 -9.78 -7.16
C LEU A 100 -12.49 -9.56 -8.67
N ALA A 101 -11.80 -10.38 -9.48
CA ALA A 101 -11.92 -10.34 -10.94
C ALA A 101 -13.36 -10.63 -11.43
N ALA A 102 -14.14 -11.39 -10.65
CA ALA A 102 -15.56 -11.63 -10.91
C ALA A 102 -16.46 -10.43 -10.58
N ALA A 103 -15.98 -9.47 -9.79
CA ALA A 103 -16.69 -8.25 -9.44
C ALA A 103 -16.09 -7.07 -10.22
N GLY A 104 -16.63 -6.80 -11.41
CA GLY A 104 -16.32 -5.55 -12.13
C GLY A 104 -16.48 -4.31 -11.24
N VAL A 105 -15.91 -3.18 -11.66
CA VAL A 105 -15.82 -1.78 -11.12
C VAL A 105 -16.73 -1.36 -9.92
N GLY A 106 -16.92 -2.20 -8.90
CA GLY A 106 -18.01 -2.02 -7.93
C GLY A 106 -17.79 -2.77 -6.62
N PHE A 107 -16.56 -3.18 -6.31
CA PHE A 107 -16.25 -3.84 -5.03
C PHE A 107 -16.03 -2.84 -3.90
N ALA A 108 -17.03 -2.01 -3.63
CA ALA A 108 -17.12 -1.17 -2.45
C ALA A 108 -17.86 -1.91 -1.32
N LEU A 109 -17.48 -3.15 -0.98
CA LEU A 109 -18.20 -3.98 0.00
C LEU A 109 -17.94 -3.57 1.49
N GLY A 110 -17.59 -2.31 1.78
CA GLY A 110 -17.41 -1.85 3.16
C GLY A 110 -17.55 -0.35 3.31
N ALA A 111 -17.99 0.09 4.50
CA ALA A 111 -18.09 1.51 4.83
C ALA A 111 -16.70 2.17 4.70
N ILE A 112 -16.62 3.24 3.90
CA ILE A 112 -15.39 4.03 3.76
C ILE A 112 -15.19 4.82 5.04
N VAL A 113 -14.09 4.56 5.72
CA VAL A 113 -13.67 5.36 6.87
C VAL A 113 -12.91 6.57 6.36
N ALA A 114 -13.44 7.76 6.59
CA ALA A 114 -12.81 8.99 6.11
C ALA A 114 -11.39 9.16 6.69
N PRO A 115 -10.44 9.66 5.88
CA PRO A 115 -9.14 10.09 6.36
C PRO A 115 -9.26 11.41 7.15
N PRO A 116 -8.30 11.72 8.02
CA PRO A 116 -8.21 13.05 8.60
C PRO A 116 -7.99 14.10 7.50
N LEU A 117 -8.59 15.29 7.65
CA LEU A 117 -8.38 16.39 6.70
C LEU A 117 -7.15 17.25 7.05
N ALA A 118 -6.81 17.29 8.33
CA ALA A 118 -5.63 17.93 8.88
C ALA A 118 -5.20 17.18 10.14
N MET A 119 -3.91 17.26 10.47
CA MET A 119 -3.35 16.79 11.74
C MET A 119 -2.26 17.77 12.17
N SER A 120 -2.10 17.92 13.48
CA SER A 120 -0.98 18.63 14.07
C SER A 120 0.30 17.77 14.03
N PHE A 121 1.45 18.42 14.13
CA PHE A 121 2.73 17.72 14.21
C PHE A 121 2.81 16.75 15.39
N ALA A 122 2.23 17.10 16.54
CA ALA A 122 2.20 16.24 17.72
C ALA A 122 1.41 14.96 17.46
N GLU A 123 0.21 15.05 16.86
CA GLU A 123 -0.60 13.88 16.51
C GLU A 123 0.10 12.98 15.49
N GLU A 124 0.79 13.55 14.49
CA GLU A 124 1.57 12.78 13.54
C GLU A 124 2.70 11.99 14.22
N GLU A 125 3.42 12.61 15.17
CA GLU A 125 4.53 11.99 15.88
C GLU A 125 4.04 10.88 16.81
N GLU A 126 2.93 11.08 17.51
CA GLU A 126 2.29 10.01 18.29
C GLU A 126 1.92 8.80 17.42
N LEU A 127 1.32 9.04 16.25
CA LEU A 127 0.99 7.97 15.30
C LEU A 127 2.26 7.28 14.76
N ARG A 128 3.33 8.03 14.51
CA ARG A 128 4.63 7.49 14.08
C ARG A 128 5.22 6.57 15.14
N GLN A 129 5.18 6.97 16.41
CA GLN A 129 5.63 6.15 17.54
C GLN A 129 4.81 4.88 17.70
N GLN A 130 3.47 4.97 17.64
CA GLN A 130 2.60 3.79 17.66
C GLN A 130 2.95 2.80 16.56
N ALA A 131 3.23 3.30 15.36
CA ALA A 131 3.54 2.47 14.21
C ALA A 131 4.91 1.76 14.34
N GLN A 132 5.88 2.38 15.03
CA GLN A 132 7.19 1.78 15.33
C GLN A 132 7.06 0.69 16.39
N GLN A 133 6.28 0.93 17.45
CA GLN A 133 6.04 -0.06 18.52
C GLN A 133 5.34 -1.31 17.99
N ALA A 134 4.34 -1.16 17.10
CA ALA A 134 3.64 -2.29 16.49
C ALA A 134 4.55 -3.18 15.61
N SER A 135 5.60 -2.63 15.02
CA SER A 135 6.62 -3.40 14.29
C SER A 135 7.66 -4.08 15.18
N GLN A 136 7.78 -3.69 16.45
CA GLN A 136 8.70 -4.31 17.41
C GLN A 136 8.05 -5.43 18.23
N SER A 137 6.73 -5.38 18.45
CA SER A 137 6.01 -6.41 19.22
C SER A 137 5.77 -7.75 18.47
N SER A 138 6.16 -7.85 17.20
CA SER A 138 6.06 -9.07 16.39
C SER A 138 7.35 -9.91 16.38
N GLY A 139 8.36 -9.54 17.18
CA GLY A 139 9.61 -10.28 17.30
C GLY A 139 10.04 -10.46 18.75
N ASP A 140 9.43 -11.40 19.47
CA ASP A 140 10.12 -12.13 20.56
C ASP A 140 9.35 -13.41 20.96
N SER A 141 9.80 -14.56 20.46
CA SER A 141 9.65 -15.88 21.10
C SER A 141 10.51 -16.93 20.36
N GLY A 142 11.68 -17.24 20.93
CA GLY A 142 12.28 -18.59 20.90
C GLY A 142 13.30 -18.90 19.80
N GLY A 143 14.56 -19.13 20.20
CA GLY A 143 15.69 -19.42 19.32
C GLY A 143 15.88 -20.88 18.91
N GLY A 144 16.86 -21.07 18.02
CA GLY A 144 17.39 -22.34 17.53
C GLY A 144 18.10 -22.12 16.19
N ASP A 145 19.41 -22.37 16.15
CA ASP A 145 20.23 -22.43 14.93
C ASP A 145 19.55 -23.23 13.80
N ASP A 146 19.62 -22.74 12.57
CA ASP A 146 20.04 -23.49 11.38
C ASP A 146 20.00 -22.58 10.13
N GLY A 147 21.01 -22.72 9.28
CA GLY A 147 21.23 -21.93 8.08
C GLY A 147 20.25 -22.21 6.94
N ASP A 148 20.33 -21.36 5.93
CA ASP A 148 19.87 -21.57 4.55
C ASP A 148 18.41 -22.04 4.36
N SER A 149 17.56 -21.17 3.79
CA SER A 149 16.98 -21.41 2.46
C SER A 149 15.80 -20.48 2.18
N TRP A 150 15.88 -19.75 1.07
CA TRP A 150 14.69 -19.33 0.33
C TRP A 150 14.32 -20.50 -0.59
N SER A 151 13.75 -21.59 -0.03
CA SER A 151 13.09 -22.67 -0.79
C SER A 151 11.69 -22.15 -1.16
N ASP A 152 11.30 -22.00 -2.41
CA ASP A 152 10.95 -23.05 -3.38
C ASP A 152 9.97 -24.09 -2.80
N ASP A 153 8.70 -23.70 -2.71
CA ASP A 153 7.59 -24.64 -2.53
C ASP A 153 7.03 -25.05 -3.90
N GLY A 154 7.88 -25.74 -4.66
CA GLY A 154 7.48 -26.61 -5.75
C GLY A 154 7.35 -28.06 -5.26
N GLY A 155 6.24 -28.71 -5.61
CA GLY A 155 6.20 -30.17 -5.79
C GLY A 155 5.73 -31.02 -4.61
N GLY A 156 4.45 -31.41 -4.66
CA GLY A 156 3.89 -32.53 -3.93
C GLY A 156 2.71 -33.11 -4.72
N SER A 157 3.00 -33.61 -5.92
CA SER A 157 2.10 -34.51 -6.65
C SER A 157 2.43 -35.90 -6.15
N ASP A 158 1.59 -36.43 -5.26
CA ASP A 158 1.49 -37.85 -5.01
C ASP A 158 0.72 -38.46 -6.20
N ASP A 159 1.46 -38.89 -7.23
CA ASP A 159 0.92 -39.76 -8.27
C ASP A 159 1.81 -41.01 -8.39
N ASP A 160 1.15 -42.14 -8.12
CA ASP A 160 1.57 -43.52 -8.19
C ASP A 160 2.47 -43.87 -9.40
N PHE A 161 3.66 -44.43 -9.13
CA PHE A 161 4.26 -45.51 -9.93
C PHE A 161 5.18 -46.37 -9.04
N GLY A 162 4.67 -47.53 -8.62
CA GLY A 162 5.45 -48.59 -7.94
C GLY A 162 4.62 -49.50 -7.06
#